data_AF-A0A954YVT2-F1
#
_entry.id   AF-A0A954YVT2-F1
#
_cell.length_a   1.000
_cell.length_b   1.000
_cell.length_c   1.000
_cell.angle_alpha   90.00
_cell.angle_beta   90.00
_cell.angle_gamma   90.00
#
_symmetry.space_group_name_H-M   'P 1'
#
loop_
_entity.id
_entity.type
_entity.pdbx_description
1 polymer ?
#
loop_
_entity_poly.entity_id
_entity_poly.type
_entity_poly.pdbx_seq_one_letter_code
_entity_poly.pdbx_strand_id
1 'polypeptide(L)'
;MKWLDKWNLKSCPELAALPDEKQRKQVVAAAQWIPLPLFLVAFGVIHPIMIFALRGWFKSLDDKYSVLPHVVYFTIFGSVVVFTFRMLYGKRMARAMRQKINELGVPVCIECGYQMQGTSEPRCPECGEPFSSVEIRGPSEPQG
;
A
#
# COMPACT_ATOMS: atom_id res chain seq x y z
N MET A 1 -10.77 -15.97 -0.12
CA MET A 1 -10.48 -14.68 0.54
C MET A 1 -11.63 -13.68 0.35
N LYS A 2 -12.80 -13.88 0.96
CA LYS A 2 -13.97 -12.98 0.81
C LYS A 2 -13.95 -11.76 1.74
N TRP A 3 -13.03 -11.71 2.71
CA TRP A 3 -12.98 -10.66 3.73
C TRP A 3 -12.25 -9.38 3.27
N LEU A 4 -11.41 -9.47 2.23
CA LEU A 4 -10.73 -8.33 1.62
C LEU A 4 -11.67 -7.47 0.74
N ASP A 5 -12.77 -8.03 0.23
CA ASP A 5 -13.72 -7.33 -0.66
C ASP A 5 -14.49 -6.21 0.05
N LYS A 6 -14.77 -6.35 1.36
CA LYS A 6 -15.56 -5.36 2.11
C LYS A 6 -14.75 -4.18 2.64
N TRP A 7 -13.44 -4.34 2.78
CA TRP A 7 -12.61 -3.36 3.49
C TRP A 7 -12.02 -2.25 2.60
N ASN A 8 -12.08 -2.34 1.26
CA ASN A 8 -11.13 -1.57 0.44
C ASN A 8 -11.64 -0.72 -0.74
N LEU A 9 -12.96 -0.62 -0.97
CA LEU A 9 -13.47 0.33 -1.98
C LEU A 9 -13.71 1.73 -1.40
N LYS A 10 -14.16 1.84 -0.15
CA LYS A 10 -14.40 3.15 0.49
C LYS A 10 -13.13 3.88 0.93
N SER A 11 -12.05 3.14 1.17
CA SER A 11 -10.75 3.69 1.58
C SER A 11 -9.96 4.29 0.42
N CYS A 12 -10.33 3.99 -0.83
CA CYS A 12 -9.62 4.44 -2.03
C CYS A 12 -10.59 5.26 -2.91
N PRO A 13 -10.77 6.57 -2.62
CA PRO A 13 -11.66 7.43 -3.41
C PRO A 13 -11.30 7.43 -4.90
N GLU A 14 -10.05 7.13 -5.26
CA GLU A 14 -9.59 7.07 -6.66
C GLU A 14 -10.28 5.96 -7.46
N LEU A 15 -10.69 4.86 -6.81
CA LEU A 15 -11.42 3.78 -7.49
C LEU A 15 -12.84 4.20 -7.89
N ALA A 16 -13.40 5.24 -7.27
CA ALA A 16 -14.70 5.78 -7.67
C ALA A 16 -14.64 6.41 -9.07
N ALA A 17 -13.45 6.77 -9.56
CA ALA A 17 -13.24 7.31 -10.90
C ALA A 17 -13.43 6.26 -12.01
N LEU A 18 -13.33 4.96 -11.69
CA LEU A 18 -13.51 3.88 -12.65
C LEU A 18 -15.00 3.48 -12.71
N PRO A 19 -15.68 3.58 -13.87
CA PRO A 19 -17.10 3.26 -13.96
C PRO A 19 -17.36 1.75 -13.84
N ASP A 20 -16.47 0.92 -14.39
CA ASP A 20 -16.63 -0.53 -14.44
C ASP A 20 -16.10 -1.24 -13.18
N GLU A 21 -16.91 -2.14 -12.61
CA GLU A 21 -16.52 -2.98 -11.47
C GLU A 21 -15.38 -3.94 -11.83
N LYS A 22 -15.37 -4.45 -13.08
CA LYS A 22 -14.33 -5.38 -13.52
C LYS A 22 -12.95 -4.69 -13.56
N GLN A 23 -12.88 -3.45 -14.05
CA GLN A 23 -11.66 -2.64 -14.02
C GLN A 23 -11.19 -2.37 -12.59
N ARG A 24 -12.09 -1.99 -11.67
CA ARG A 24 -11.75 -1.81 -10.24
C ARG A 24 -11.09 -3.05 -9.64
N LYS A 25 -11.66 -4.24 -9.89
CA LYS A 25 -11.08 -5.51 -9.43
C LYS A 25 -9.73 -5.80 -10.05
N GLN A 26 -9.54 -5.50 -11.34
CA GLN A 26 -8.24 -5.68 -12.02
C GLN A 26 -7.16 -4.77 -11.43
N VAL A 27 -7.46 -3.50 -11.15
CA VAL A 27 -6.51 -2.55 -10.54
C VAL A 27 -6.10 -3.00 -9.14
N VAL A 28 -7.07 -3.38 -8.30
CA VAL A 28 -6.78 -3.91 -6.95
C VAL A 28 -5.98 -5.21 -7.03
N ALA A 29 -6.31 -6.09 -7.99
CA ALA A 29 -5.62 -7.34 -8.17
C ALA A 29 -4.17 -7.19 -8.66
N ALA A 30 -3.86 -6.12 -9.41
CA ALA A 30 -2.50 -5.79 -9.81
C ALA A 30 -1.69 -5.23 -8.62
N ALA A 31 -2.30 -4.43 -7.75
CA ALA A 31 -1.62 -3.80 -6.62
C ALA A 31 -1.35 -4.76 -5.44
N GLN A 32 -2.15 -5.82 -5.27
CA GLN A 32 -2.07 -6.72 -4.10
C GLN A 32 -0.84 -7.64 -4.04
N TRP A 33 -0.15 -7.89 -5.16
CA TRP A 33 0.95 -8.89 -5.22
C TRP A 33 2.29 -8.39 -4.67
N ILE A 34 2.41 -7.10 -4.33
CA ILE A 34 3.71 -6.45 -4.19
C ILE A 34 4.39 -6.63 -2.79
N PRO A 35 3.72 -6.82 -1.63
CA PRO A 35 4.44 -6.80 -0.34
C PRO A 35 4.46 -8.13 0.44
N LEU A 36 3.58 -9.09 0.10
CA LEU A 36 3.33 -10.25 0.95
C LEU A 36 4.60 -11.09 1.18
N PRO A 37 5.45 -11.36 0.15
CA PRO A 37 6.67 -12.13 0.38
C PRO A 37 7.67 -11.42 1.29
N LEU A 38 7.80 -10.09 1.22
CA LEU A 38 8.74 -9.34 2.07
C LEU A 38 8.33 -9.41 3.54
N PHE A 39 7.03 -9.29 3.81
CA PHE A 39 6.47 -9.42 5.15
C PHE A 39 6.67 -10.84 5.70
N LEU A 40 6.42 -11.87 4.88
CA LEU A 40 6.61 -13.27 5.27
C LEU A 40 8.07 -13.58 5.58
N VAL A 41 9.02 -13.03 4.83
CA VAL A 41 10.46 -13.19 5.10
C VAL A 41 10.85 -12.52 6.42
N ALA A 42 10.41 -11.27 6.65
CA ALA A 42 10.69 -10.56 7.90
C ALA A 42 10.12 -11.29 9.12
N PHE A 43 8.88 -11.78 9.04
CA PHE A 43 8.24 -12.48 10.14
C PHE A 43 8.77 -13.91 10.35
N GLY A 44 9.05 -14.64 9.26
CA GLY A 44 9.49 -16.02 9.31
C GLY A 44 10.95 -16.22 9.75
N VAL A 45 11.82 -15.24 9.47
CA VAL A 45 13.27 -15.38 9.74
C VAL A 45 13.74 -14.50 10.90
N ILE A 46 13.37 -13.22 10.93
CA ILE A 46 13.91 -12.27 11.93
C ILE A 46 13.32 -12.55 13.31
N HIS A 47 12.02 -12.85 13.36
CA HIS A 47 11.32 -13.10 14.61
C HIS A 47 11.90 -14.27 15.44
N PRO A 48 12.13 -15.48 14.88
CA PRO A 48 12.71 -16.58 15.68
C PRO A 48 14.15 -16.30 16.12
N ILE A 49 14.95 -15.61 15.30
CA ILE A 49 16.32 -15.20 15.66
C ILE A 49 16.29 -14.27 16.89
N MET A 50 15.39 -13.29 16.89
CA MET A 50 15.21 -12.37 18.03
C MET A 50 14.75 -13.09 19.29
N ILE A 51 13.80 -14.03 19.21
CA ILE A 51 13.38 -14.85 20.36
C ILE A 51 14.58 -15.62 20.93
N PHE A 52 15.36 -16.26 20.06
CA PHE A 52 16.50 -17.07 20.48
C PHE A 52 17.56 -16.22 21.20
N ALA A 53 17.88 -15.04 20.65
CA ALA A 53 18.80 -14.09 21.25
C ALA A 53 18.29 -13.56 22.61
N LEU A 54 17.02 -13.17 22.69
CA LEU A 54 16.40 -12.69 23.94
C LEU A 54 16.39 -13.78 25.02
N ARG A 55 16.10 -15.03 24.66
CA ARG A 55 16.09 -16.15 25.60
C ARG A 55 17.48 -16.42 26.20
N GLY A 56 18.54 -16.22 25.42
CA GLY A 56 19.92 -16.27 25.92
C GLY A 56 20.24 -15.14 26.91
N TRP A 57 19.78 -13.92 26.61
CA TRP A 57 19.99 -12.74 27.46
C TRP A 57 19.20 -12.81 28.78
N PHE A 58 17.93 -13.21 28.71
CA PHE A 58 17.04 -13.23 29.87
C PHE A 58 17.31 -14.38 30.84
N LYS A 59 18.11 -15.40 30.45
CA LYS A 59 18.58 -16.43 31.38
C LYS A 59 19.42 -15.85 32.55
N SER A 60 19.90 -14.62 32.41
CA SER A 60 20.60 -13.86 33.45
C SER A 60 19.69 -13.07 34.38
N LEU A 61 18.38 -12.98 34.09
CA LEU A 61 17.40 -12.25 34.90
C LEU A 61 16.50 -13.26 35.63
N ASP A 62 16.32 -13.02 36.93
CA ASP A 62 15.70 -13.89 37.93
C ASP A 62 14.40 -14.59 37.45
N ASP A 63 14.27 -15.90 37.75
CA ASP A 63 13.30 -16.85 37.17
C ASP A 63 11.82 -16.46 37.41
N LYS A 64 11.56 -15.54 38.34
CA LYS A 64 10.21 -15.11 38.75
C LYS A 64 9.41 -14.37 37.68
N TYR A 65 10.03 -13.82 36.63
CA TYR A 65 9.34 -12.99 35.62
C TYR A 65 9.46 -13.49 34.18
N SER A 66 9.59 -14.81 33.95
CA SER A 66 9.94 -15.36 32.63
C SER A 66 8.97 -15.04 31.48
N VAL A 67 7.68 -14.77 31.74
CA VAL A 67 6.67 -14.53 30.69
C VAL A 67 6.46 -13.06 30.32
N LEU A 68 6.63 -12.13 31.26
CA LEU A 68 6.40 -10.71 31.05
C LEU A 68 7.24 -10.10 29.90
N PRO A 69 8.55 -10.37 29.78
CA PRO A 69 9.35 -9.78 28.70
C PRO A 69 8.93 -10.28 27.32
N HIS A 70 8.40 -11.51 27.22
CA HIS A 70 7.89 -12.02 25.95
C HIS A 70 6.62 -11.28 25.55
N VAL A 71 5.65 -11.12 26.46
CA VAL A 71 4.40 -10.40 26.17
C VAL A 71 4.69 -8.95 25.73
N VAL A 72 5.58 -8.26 26.45
CA VAL A 72 5.96 -6.88 26.10
C VAL A 72 6.64 -6.83 24.74
N TYR A 73 7.59 -7.72 24.47
CA TYR A 73 8.26 -7.82 23.17
C TYR A 73 7.27 -8.05 22.03
N PHE A 74 6.38 -9.05 22.13
CA PHE A 74 5.39 -9.35 21.09
C PHE A 74 4.45 -8.17 20.84
N THR A 75 4.04 -7.47 21.90
CA THR A 75 3.14 -6.32 21.79
C THR A 75 3.80 -5.16 21.07
N ILE A 76 5.02 -4.79 21.47
CA ILE A 76 5.77 -3.68 20.85
C ILE A 76 6.14 -4.03 19.41
N PHE A 77 6.73 -5.21 19.19
CA PHE A 77 7.16 -5.66 17.87
C PHE A 77 5.98 -5.77 16.90
N GLY A 78 4.90 -6.42 17.32
CA GLY A 78 3.68 -6.54 16.52
C GLY A 78 3.10 -5.18 16.13
N SER A 79 3.06 -4.23 17.08
CA SER A 79 2.57 -2.87 16.83
C SER A 79 3.43 -2.10 15.82
N VAL A 80 4.77 -2.15 15.98
CA VAL A 80 5.72 -1.52 15.06
C VAL A 80 5.61 -2.11 13.66
N VAL A 81 5.49 -3.43 13.55
CA VAL A 81 5.35 -4.13 12.27
C VAL A 81 4.06 -3.74 11.56
N VAL A 82 2.91 -3.76 12.25
CA VAL A 82 1.61 -3.37 11.67
C VAL A 82 1.64 -1.90 11.23
N PHE A 83 2.20 -1.02 12.05
CA PHE A 83 2.31 0.41 11.74
C PHE A 83 3.19 0.67 10.52
N THR A 84 4.38 0.07 10.49
CA THR A 84 5.34 0.19 9.37
C THR A 84 4.75 -0.39 8.10
N PHE A 85 4.10 -1.56 8.19
CA PHE A 85 3.39 -2.17 7.08
C PHE A 85 2.32 -1.22 6.55
N ARG A 86 1.44 -0.68 7.41
CA ARG A 86 0.40 0.27 7.00
C ARG A 86 0.97 1.50 6.30
N MET A 87 2.04 2.09 6.82
CA MET A 87 2.66 3.29 6.24
C MET A 87 3.33 3.03 4.89
N LEU A 88 4.17 1.99 4.81
CA LEU A 88 4.93 1.71 3.59
C LEU A 88 4.06 1.07 2.52
N TYR A 89 3.19 0.15 2.92
CA TYR A 89 2.33 -0.55 1.99
C TYR A 89 1.21 0.33 1.45
N GLY A 90 0.58 1.15 2.32
CA GLY A 90 -0.47 2.07 1.89
C GLY A 90 0.01 3.01 0.78
N LYS A 91 1.20 3.62 0.96
CA LYS A 91 1.78 4.51 -0.05
C LYS A 91 2.14 3.79 -1.35
N ARG A 92 2.79 2.62 -1.27
CA ARG A 92 3.18 1.85 -2.45
C ARG A 92 1.97 1.32 -3.23
N MET A 93 0.96 0.80 -2.53
CA MET A 93 -0.30 0.37 -3.16
C MET A 93 -0.99 1.55 -3.84
N ALA A 94 -1.17 2.66 -3.14
CA ALA A 94 -1.83 3.84 -3.70
C ALA A 94 -1.13 4.28 -5.00
N ARG A 95 0.20 4.34 -4.97
CA ARG A 95 1.01 4.65 -6.15
C ARG A 95 0.78 3.67 -7.31
N ALA A 96 0.85 2.37 -7.04
CA ALA A 96 0.66 1.33 -8.05
C ALA A 96 -0.78 1.34 -8.63
N MET A 97 -1.79 1.56 -7.79
CA MET A 97 -3.18 1.69 -8.23
C MET A 97 -3.36 2.91 -9.13
N ARG A 98 -2.82 4.07 -8.74
CA ARG A 98 -2.90 5.30 -9.53
C ARG A 98 -2.19 5.19 -10.87
N GLN A 99 -1.07 4.48 -10.94
CA GLN A 99 -0.42 4.14 -12.21
C GLN A 99 -1.35 3.33 -13.11
N LYS A 100 -2.01 2.29 -12.58
CA LYS A 100 -2.98 1.49 -13.36
C LYS A 100 -4.23 2.28 -13.77
N ILE A 101 -4.70 3.21 -12.94
CA ILE A 101 -5.82 4.10 -13.29
C ILE A 101 -5.40 5.03 -14.45
N ASN A 102 -4.18 5.58 -14.42
CA ASN A 102 -3.64 6.36 -15.54
C ASN A 102 -3.49 5.53 -16.82
N GLU A 103 -3.04 4.28 -16.73
CA GLU A 103 -2.98 3.35 -17.88
C GLU A 103 -4.36 3.07 -18.50
N LEU A 104 -5.44 3.18 -17.70
CA LEU A 104 -6.82 3.06 -18.17
C LEU A 104 -7.37 4.37 -18.76
N GLY A 105 -6.54 5.41 -18.89
CA GLY A 105 -6.91 6.69 -19.49
C GLY A 105 -7.61 7.66 -18.54
N VAL A 106 -7.64 7.38 -17.24
CA VAL A 106 -8.19 8.29 -16.23
C VAL A 106 -7.05 9.05 -15.57
N PRO A 107 -6.81 10.33 -15.91
CA PRO A 107 -5.70 11.10 -15.36
C PRO A 107 -5.88 11.37 -13.86
N VAL A 108 -5.02 10.77 -13.04
CA VAL A 108 -4.90 11.00 -11.61
C VAL A 108 -3.45 11.31 -11.23
N CYS A 109 -3.26 12.21 -10.27
CA CYS A 109 -1.95 12.49 -9.71
C CYS A 109 -1.43 11.25 -8.97
N ILE A 110 -0.20 10.82 -9.30
CA ILE A 110 0.44 9.64 -8.69
C ILE A 110 0.70 9.84 -7.19
N GLU A 111 0.99 11.06 -6.76
CA GLU A 111 1.40 11.38 -5.37
C GLU A 111 0.22 11.61 -4.43
N CYS A 112 -0.79 12.40 -4.83
CA CYS A 112 -1.93 12.73 -3.96
C CYS A 112 -3.24 12.02 -4.35
N GLY A 113 -3.40 11.56 -5.59
CA GLY A 113 -4.63 10.92 -6.09
C GLY A 113 -5.69 11.88 -6.65
N TYR A 114 -5.39 13.19 -6.74
CA TYR A 114 -6.30 14.18 -7.33
C TYR A 114 -6.60 13.87 -8.80
N GLN A 115 -7.85 14.03 -9.22
CA GLN A 115 -8.27 13.84 -10.62
C GLN A 115 -7.81 15.04 -11.45
N MET A 116 -6.94 14.81 -12.43
CA MET A 116 -6.35 15.87 -13.26
C MET A 116 -7.21 16.19 -14.51
N GLN A 117 -8.39 15.59 -14.64
CA GLN A 117 -9.29 15.85 -15.76
C GLN A 117 -9.77 17.30 -15.75
N GLY A 118 -9.57 18.00 -16.87
CA GLY A 118 -9.96 19.42 -17.03
C GLY A 118 -9.00 20.42 -16.38
N THR A 119 -7.86 19.98 -15.83
CA THR A 119 -6.83 20.90 -15.31
C THR A 119 -6.00 21.46 -16.48
N SER A 120 -5.90 22.78 -16.60
CA SER A 120 -5.12 23.46 -17.65
C SER A 120 -3.63 23.61 -17.30
N GLU A 121 -3.29 23.57 -16.02
CA GLU A 121 -1.92 23.76 -15.55
C GLU A 121 -1.15 22.42 -15.52
N PRO A 122 0.16 22.41 -15.84
CA PRO A 122 0.99 21.20 -15.80
C PRO A 122 1.43 20.82 -14.37
N ARG A 123 0.62 21.13 -13.37
CA ARG A 123 0.90 20.91 -11.94
C ARG A 123 -0.36 20.47 -11.22
N CYS A 124 -0.21 19.58 -10.24
CA CYS A 124 -1.32 19.20 -9.39
C CYS A 124 -1.72 20.35 -8.46
N PRO A 125 -3.00 20.75 -8.40
CA PRO A 125 -3.45 21.84 -7.52
C PRO A 125 -3.37 21.49 -6.03
N GLU A 126 -3.40 20.20 -5.67
CA GLU A 126 -3.35 19.74 -4.28
C GLU A 126 -1.93 19.65 -3.73
N CYS A 127 -1.01 19.04 -4.48
CA CYS A 127 0.36 18.76 -3.98
C CYS A 127 1.47 19.53 -4.71
N GLY A 128 1.16 20.25 -5.78
CA GLY A 128 2.14 21.02 -6.57
C GLY A 128 3.06 20.18 -7.46
N GLU A 129 2.94 18.85 -7.42
CA GLU A 129 3.77 17.94 -8.21
C GLU A 129 3.56 18.21 -9.71
N PRO A 130 4.64 18.36 -10.50
CA PRO A 130 4.54 18.50 -11.94
C PRO A 130 3.89 17.26 -12.55
N PHE A 131 2.88 17.47 -13.38
CA PHE A 131 2.21 16.41 -14.11
C PHE A 131 2.63 16.51 -15.57
N SER A 132 3.36 15.51 -16.06
CA SER A 132 3.60 15.42 -17.50
C SER A 132 2.27 14.98 -18.13
N SER A 133 1.59 15.91 -18.79
CA SER A 133 0.38 15.64 -19.57
C SER A 133 0.67 14.81 -20.83
N VAL A 134 1.75 14.04 -20.81
CA VAL A 134 2.24 13.23 -21.92
C VAL A 134 1.19 12.13 -22.11
N GLU A 135 0.32 12.40 -23.08
CA GLU A 135 -0.37 11.38 -23.87
C GLU A 135 -1.65 10.79 -23.26
N ILE A 136 -2.55 11.66 -22.79
CA ILE A 136 -4.00 11.37 -22.87
C ILE A 136 -4.58 12.19 -24.02
N ARG A 137 -3.97 12.07 -25.21
CA ARG A 137 -4.77 12.23 -26.42
C ARG A 137 -5.64 10.98 -26.43
N GLY A 138 -6.96 11.18 -26.37
CA GLY A 138 -7.89 10.10 -26.69
C GLY A 138 -7.47 9.42 -28.00
N PRO A 139 -7.79 8.14 -28.22
CA PRO A 139 -7.47 7.46 -29.47
C PRO A 139 -7.87 8.40 -30.59
N SER A 140 -6.87 8.86 -31.34
CA SER A 140 -7.08 9.78 -32.45
C SER A 140 -8.23 9.23 -33.26
N GLU A 141 -9.30 10.01 -33.38
CA GLU A 141 -10.39 9.73 -34.32
C GLU A 141 -9.76 9.23 -35.62
N PRO A 142 -10.16 8.06 -36.15
CA PRO A 142 -9.66 7.61 -37.44
C PRO A 142 -9.94 8.73 -38.43
N GLN A 143 -8.88 9.32 -38.99
CA GLN A 143 -8.97 10.30 -40.06
C GLN A 143 -9.63 9.58 -41.24
N GLY A 144 -10.93 9.80 -41.38
CA GLY A 144 -11.72 9.37 -42.54
C GLY A 144 -11.43 10.24 -43.75
#